data_AF-A0A955X7B4-F1
#
_entry.id   AF-A0A955X7B4-F1
#
_cell.length_a   1.000
_cell.length_b   1.000
_cell.length_c   1.000
_cell.angle_alpha   90.00
_cell.angle_beta   90.00
_cell.angle_gamma   90.00
#
_symmetry.space_group_name_H-M   'P 1'
#
loop_
_entity.id
_entity.type
_entity.pdbx_description
1 polymer ?
#
loop_
_entity_poly.entity_id
_entity_poly.type
_entity_poly.pdbx_seq_one_letter_code
_entity_poly.pdbx_strand_id
1 'polypeptide(L)'
;MSEQDGTSGASRRAIPETPITFSEFVMSIGMNAMAMLDTEGDLVPAKADLVQAAQHIDILRLLKDKTRGNLDEGEHKLLDSLIYDLQMRYLEVARKG
;
A
#
# COMPACT_ATOMS: atom_id res chain seq x y z
N MET A 1 -38.13 28.77 30.64
CA MET A 1 -38.21 27.34 30.27
C MET A 1 -38.47 27.32 28.78
N SER A 2 -37.51 27.23 27.85
CA SER A 2 -36.23 26.51 27.77
C SER A 2 -36.38 25.02 27.96
N GLU A 3 -36.63 24.28 26.88
CA GLU A 3 -36.10 22.93 26.63
C GLU A 3 -35.89 22.79 25.11
N GLN A 4 -34.69 23.19 24.65
CA GLN A 4 -34.11 22.63 23.43
C GLN A 4 -33.51 21.29 23.82
N ASP A 5 -34.15 20.19 23.46
CA ASP A 5 -33.52 18.88 23.54
C ASP A 5 -32.65 18.67 22.30
N GLY A 6 -31.39 19.04 22.46
CA GLY A 6 -30.30 18.62 21.59
C GLY A 6 -30.04 17.13 21.78
N THR A 7 -30.53 16.31 20.86
CA THR A 7 -29.93 15.00 20.61
C THR A 7 -28.91 15.17 19.50
N SER A 8 -27.72 15.60 19.92
CA SER A 8 -26.49 15.49 19.15
C SER A 8 -26.30 14.01 18.81
N GLY A 9 -26.69 13.63 17.59
CA GLY A 9 -26.41 12.31 17.02
C GLY A 9 -24.90 12.14 16.92
N ALA A 10 -24.33 11.51 17.94
CA ALA A 10 -22.91 11.17 18.00
C ALA A 10 -22.52 10.53 16.66
N SER A 11 -21.60 11.19 15.95
CA SER A 11 -21.00 10.69 14.72
C SER A 11 -20.22 9.42 15.08
N ARG A 12 -20.93 8.28 15.03
CA ARG A 12 -20.34 6.95 15.16
C ARG A 12 -19.42 6.85 13.97
N ARG A 13 -18.09 6.92 14.19
CA ARG A 13 -17.07 6.78 13.13
C ARG A 13 -17.53 5.68 12.18
N ALA A 14 -17.89 6.07 10.96
CA ALA A 14 -18.39 5.15 9.95
C ALA A 14 -17.26 4.17 9.63
N ILE A 15 -17.40 2.93 10.08
CA ILE A 15 -16.55 1.84 9.60
C ILE A 15 -16.99 1.61 8.15
N PRO A 16 -16.07 1.56 7.17
CA PRO A 16 -16.44 1.25 5.79
C PRO A 16 -17.30 -0.01 5.75
N GLU A 17 -18.46 0.04 5.11
CA GLU A 17 -19.39 -1.10 5.08
C GLU A 17 -18.81 -2.30 4.30
N THR A 18 -17.85 -2.05 3.42
CA THR A 18 -17.13 -3.07 2.66
C THR A 18 -15.76 -3.36 3.29
N PRO A 19 -15.46 -4.61 3.67
CA PRO A 19 -14.12 -4.98 4.13
C PRO A 19 -13.10 -4.84 3.00
N ILE A 20 -11.87 -4.47 3.34
CA ILE A 20 -10.76 -4.44 2.39
C ILE A 20 -10.44 -5.87 1.92
N THR A 21 -10.25 -6.03 0.62
CA THR A 21 -9.80 -7.27 0.00
C THR A 21 -8.28 -7.42 0.11
N PHE A 22 -7.79 -8.65 0.01
CA PHE A 22 -6.34 -8.90 0.01
C PHE A 22 -5.64 -8.16 -1.15
N SER A 23 -6.24 -8.19 -2.35
CA SER A 23 -5.74 -7.47 -3.52
C SER A 23 -5.64 -5.96 -3.30
N GLU A 24 -6.65 -5.33 -2.70
CA GLU A 24 -6.59 -3.89 -2.36
C GLU A 24 -5.49 -3.59 -1.34
N PHE A 25 -5.33 -4.44 -0.33
CA PHE A 25 -4.26 -4.29 0.65
C PHE A 25 -2.87 -4.40 0.01
N VAL A 26 -2.63 -5.43 -0.81
CA VAL A 26 -1.38 -5.64 -1.54
C VAL A 26 -1.08 -4.46 -2.48
N MET A 27 -2.10 -4.00 -3.22
CA MET A 27 -1.97 -2.84 -4.10
C MET A 27 -1.62 -1.57 -3.33
N SER A 28 -2.22 -1.34 -2.15
CA SER A 28 -1.91 -0.18 -1.32
C SER A 28 -0.44 -0.14 -0.87
N ILE A 29 0.13 -1.31 -0.53
CA ILE A 29 1.56 -1.43 -0.19
C ILE A 29 2.41 -1.15 -1.43
N GLY A 30 2.03 -1.71 -2.58
CA GLY A 30 2.75 -1.49 -3.84
C GLY A 30 2.77 -0.02 -4.27
N MET A 31 1.64 0.67 -4.17
CA MET A 31 1.54 2.10 -4.46
C MET A 31 2.45 2.94 -3.55
N ASN A 32 2.50 2.63 -2.26
CA ASN A 32 3.41 3.30 -1.32
C ASN A 32 4.88 3.07 -1.69
N ALA A 33 5.25 1.83 -2.03
CA ALA A 33 6.61 1.50 -2.46
C ALA A 33 6.98 2.23 -3.77
N MET A 34 6.07 2.28 -4.75
CA MET A 34 6.28 3.03 -5.99
C MET A 34 6.45 4.52 -5.75
N ALA A 35 5.64 5.12 -4.88
CA ALA A 35 5.74 6.53 -4.54
C ALA A 35 7.09 6.88 -3.88
N MET A 36 7.64 5.97 -3.06
CA MET A 36 8.98 6.12 -2.47
C MET A 36 10.11 5.99 -3.49
N LEU A 37 9.86 5.30 -4.60
CA LEU A 37 10.78 5.12 -5.72
C LEU A 37 10.57 6.15 -6.84
N ASP A 38 9.56 7.02 -6.72
CA ASP A 38 9.30 8.06 -7.69
C ASP A 38 10.23 9.24 -7.45
N THR A 39 11.08 9.51 -8.45
CA THR A 39 12.07 10.59 -8.45
C THR A 39 11.70 11.71 -9.42
N GLU A 40 10.58 11.58 -10.15
CA GLU A 40 10.21 12.45 -11.27
C GLU A 40 9.09 13.45 -10.90
N GLY A 41 8.71 13.51 -9.61
CA GLY A 41 7.68 14.43 -9.11
C GLY A 41 8.09 15.90 -9.14
N ASP A 42 7.22 16.74 -9.69
CA ASP A 42 7.43 18.18 -9.95
C ASP A 42 7.40 19.06 -8.67
N LEU A 43 6.98 18.52 -7.52
CA LEU A 43 6.65 19.33 -6.32
C LEU A 43 7.71 19.36 -5.21
N VAL A 44 8.71 18.49 -5.22
CA VAL A 44 9.92 18.53 -4.38
C VAL A 44 10.93 17.63 -5.10
N PRO A 45 12.25 17.89 -5.07
CA PRO A 45 13.21 16.82 -5.34
C PRO A 45 13.04 15.75 -4.25
N ALA A 46 12.04 14.88 -4.41
CA ALA A 46 11.81 13.73 -3.57
C ALA A 46 12.95 12.77 -3.88
N LYS A 47 14.03 12.88 -3.08
CA LYS A 47 15.08 11.88 -3.12
C LYS A 47 14.41 10.56 -2.80
N ALA A 48 14.53 9.58 -3.70
CA ALA A 48 13.96 8.26 -3.47
C ALA A 48 14.37 7.71 -2.10
N ASP A 49 13.39 7.19 -1.37
CA ASP A 49 13.60 6.52 -0.09
C ASP A 49 13.75 5.02 -0.35
N LEU A 50 14.95 4.63 -0.79
CA LEU A 50 15.28 3.23 -1.06
C LEU A 50 15.08 2.36 0.19
N VAL A 51 15.36 2.87 1.39
CA VAL A 51 15.25 2.07 2.62
C VAL A 51 13.79 1.68 2.87
N GLN A 52 12.87 2.65 2.79
CA GLN A 52 11.46 2.34 2.99
C GLN A 52 10.85 1.57 1.82
N ALA A 53 11.25 1.86 0.58
CA ALA A 53 10.82 1.06 -0.57
C ALA A 53 11.22 -0.43 -0.42
N ALA A 54 12.45 -0.70 0.03
CA ALA A 54 12.92 -2.06 0.30
C ALA A 54 12.08 -2.75 1.39
N GLN A 55 11.74 -2.02 2.46
CA GLN A 55 10.89 -2.55 3.53
C GLN A 55 9.51 -2.97 3.01
N HIS A 56 8.88 -2.17 2.14
CA HIS A 56 7.60 -2.55 1.54
C HIS A 56 7.72 -3.77 0.62
N ILE A 57 8.78 -3.88 -0.18
CA ILE A 57 9.06 -5.08 -1.01
C ILE A 57 9.20 -6.32 -0.11
N ASP A 58 9.91 -6.21 1.00
CA ASP A 58 10.11 -7.32 1.93
C ASP A 58 8.81 -7.71 2.64
N ILE A 59 7.93 -6.76 2.96
CA ILE A 59 6.58 -7.05 3.46
C ILE A 59 5.78 -7.85 2.42
N LEU A 60 5.82 -7.45 1.14
CA LEU A 60 5.12 -8.18 0.08
C LEU A 60 5.67 -9.61 -0.10
N ARG A 61 7.00 -9.78 -0.02
CA ARG A 61 7.64 -11.11 -0.03
C ARG A 61 7.21 -11.95 1.17
N LEU A 62 7.19 -11.37 2.36
CA LEU A 62 6.71 -12.02 3.58
C LEU A 62 5.25 -12.46 3.42
N LEU A 63 4.39 -11.60 2.87
CA LEU A 63 2.98 -11.94 2.62
C LEU A 63 2.88 -13.12 1.67
N LYS A 64 3.57 -13.10 0.52
CA LYS A 64 3.60 -14.22 -0.42
C LYS A 64 3.95 -15.55 0.25
N ASP A 65 4.95 -15.56 1.13
CA ASP A 65 5.37 -16.76 1.84
C ASP A 65 4.34 -17.21 2.90
N LYS A 66 3.78 -16.26 3.64
CA LYS A 66 2.84 -16.55 4.75
C LYS A 66 1.42 -16.87 4.29
N THR A 67 1.04 -16.45 3.09
CA THR A 67 -0.29 -16.73 2.52
C THR A 67 -0.29 -17.89 1.53
N ARG A 68 0.84 -18.58 1.33
CA ARG A 68 0.93 -19.72 0.41
C ARG A 68 -0.12 -20.80 0.73
N GLY A 69 -0.93 -21.15 -0.27
CA GLY A 69 -2.03 -22.11 -0.14
C GLY A 69 -3.38 -21.49 0.25
N ASN A 70 -3.41 -20.18 0.56
CA ASN A 70 -4.63 -19.42 0.86
C ASN A 70 -4.97 -18.39 -0.22
N LEU A 71 -4.16 -18.27 -1.27
CA LEU A 71 -4.37 -17.31 -2.34
C LEU A 71 -5.07 -17.96 -3.54
N ASP A 72 -5.93 -17.20 -4.20
CA ASP A 72 -6.42 -17.57 -5.53
C ASP A 72 -5.36 -17.27 -6.63
N GLU A 73 -5.64 -17.72 -7.86
CA GLU A 73 -4.71 -17.54 -8.98
C GLU A 73 -4.46 -16.05 -9.31
N GLY A 74 -5.47 -15.20 -9.14
CA GLY A 74 -5.37 -13.76 -9.36
C GLY A 74 -4.49 -13.09 -8.31
N GLU A 75 -4.70 -13.40 -7.04
CA GLU A 75 -3.91 -12.89 -5.92
C GLU A 75 -2.45 -13.35 -5.99
N HIS A 76 -2.22 -14.61 -6.37
CA HIS A 76 -0.87 -15.13 -6.62
C HIS A 76 -0.16 -14.35 -7.73
N LYS A 77 -0.81 -14.17 -8.89
CA LYS A 77 -0.25 -13.42 -10.02
C LYS A 77 -0.01 -11.95 -9.67
N LEU A 78 -0.94 -11.35 -8.92
CA LEU A 78 -0.84 -9.97 -8.47
C LEU A 78 0.40 -9.76 -7.61
N LEU A 79 0.58 -10.57 -6.57
CA LEU A 79 1.77 -10.50 -5.70
C LEU A 79 3.06 -10.70 -6.49
N ASP A 80 3.12 -11.71 -7.36
CA ASP A 80 4.32 -12.03 -8.12
C ASP A 80 4.71 -10.89 -9.07
N SER A 81 3.74 -10.36 -9.81
CA SER A 81 3.97 -9.26 -10.75
C SER A 81 4.38 -8.00 -10.01
N LEU A 82 3.66 -7.64 -8.94
CA LEU A 82 3.94 -6.44 -8.17
C LEU A 82 5.32 -6.49 -7.50
N ILE A 83 5.70 -7.63 -6.91
CA ILE A 83 7.02 -7.82 -6.31
C ILE A 83 8.12 -7.68 -7.37
N TYR A 84 7.93 -8.25 -8.55
CA TYR A 84 8.89 -8.16 -9.64
C TYR A 84 9.07 -6.72 -10.13
N ASP A 85 7.97 -6.03 -10.43
CA ASP A 85 7.99 -4.66 -10.94
C ASP A 85 8.67 -3.71 -9.95
N LEU A 86 8.35 -3.84 -8.66
CA LEU A 86 8.96 -3.03 -7.60
C LEU A 86 10.46 -3.30 -7.47
N GLN A 87 10.91 -4.55 -7.56
CA GLN A 87 12.34 -4.88 -7.51
C GLN A 87 13.08 -4.29 -8.70
N MET A 88 12.49 -4.36 -9.90
CA MET A 88 13.08 -3.79 -11.11
C MET A 88 13.20 -2.26 -10.98
N ARG A 89 12.14 -1.59 -10.52
CA ARG A 89 12.18 -0.14 -10.29
C ARG A 89 13.18 0.24 -9.20
N TYR A 90 13.22 -0.51 -8.10
CA TYR A 90 14.20 -0.31 -7.03
C TYR A 90 15.64 -0.37 -7.56
N LEU A 91 15.96 -1.40 -8.35
CA LEU A 91 17.29 -1.56 -8.95
C LEU A 91 17.63 -0.43 -9.92
N GLU A 92 16.67 0.03 -10.70
CA GLU A 92 16.85 1.16 -11.61
C GLU A 92 17.21 2.45 -10.85
N VAL A 93 16.44 2.77 -9.81
CA VAL A 93 16.65 3.96 -8.98
C VAL A 93 17.94 3.86 -8.17
N ALA A 94 18.24 2.69 -7.59
CA ALA A 94 19.46 2.45 -6.82
C ALA A 94 20.74 2.52 -7.66
N ARG A 95 20.66 2.34 -8.98
CA ARG A 95 21.79 2.52 -9.91
C ARG A 95 21.97 3.96 -10.38
N LYS A 96 20.94 4.80 -10.26
CA LYS A 96 20.93 6.21 -10.68
C LYS A 96 21.39 7.16 -9.56
N GLY A 97 21.30 6.74 -8.30
CA GLY A 97 21.80 7.46 -7.12
C GLY A 97 23.25 7.14 -6.80
#